data_AF-A0A9E2Y4C0-F1
#
_entry.id   AF-A0A9E2Y4C0-F1
#
_cell.length_a   1.000
_cell.length_b   1.000
_cell.length_c   1.000
_cell.angle_alpha   90.00
_cell.angle_beta   90.00
_cell.angle_gamma   90.00
#
_symmetry.space_group_name_H-M   'P 1'
#
loop_
_entity.id
_entity.type
_entity.pdbx_description
1 polymer ?
#
loop_
_entity_poly.entity_id
_entity_poly.type
_entity_poly.pdbx_seq_one_letter_code
_entity_poly.pdbx_strand_id
1 'polypeptide(L)'
;MSKMQEALDRFRRDTPTTDVELERARRDSQSLAKRIQDTAGQDHAKIRAQASSVGEQARRLAQAIQSLLDDQATEGVNHLKGAYAALQALDKENQRLTNAEDSDVQAHNKASFAHAREAAHKVSEALAEKRGLRN
;
A
#
# COMPACT_ATOMS: atom_id res chain seq x y z
N MET A 1 12.63 26.71 -26.92
CA MET A 1 12.49 26.15 -25.55
C MET A 1 13.82 26.29 -24.83
N SER A 2 13.82 26.59 -23.53
CA SER A 2 15.05 26.79 -22.76
C SER A 2 15.78 25.47 -22.50
N LYS A 3 17.11 25.46 -22.60
CA LYS A 3 17.96 24.30 -22.23
C LYS A 3 17.75 23.83 -20.78
N MET A 4 17.31 24.75 -19.90
CA MET A 4 16.94 24.45 -18.52
C MET A 4 15.67 23.60 -18.44
N GLN A 5 14.70 23.84 -19.34
CA GLN A 5 13.45 23.08 -19.43
C GLN A 5 13.70 21.68 -19.97
N GLU A 6 14.54 21.54 -21.00
CA GLU A 6 14.95 20.23 -21.52
C GLU A 6 15.78 19.42 -20.51
N ALA A 7 16.59 20.09 -19.68
CA ALA A 7 17.35 19.44 -18.61
C ALA A 7 16.44 19.01 -17.45
N LEU A 8 15.44 19.80 -17.08
CA LEU A 8 14.41 19.43 -16.11
C LEU A 8 13.52 18.30 -16.62
N ASP A 9 13.14 18.33 -17.89
CA ASP A 9 12.35 17.26 -18.51
C ASP A 9 13.16 15.98 -18.67
N ARG A 10 14.47 16.06 -18.97
CA ARG A 10 15.37 14.90 -18.92
C ARG A 10 15.59 14.39 -17.51
N PHE A 11 15.82 15.27 -16.54
CA PHE A 11 15.99 14.87 -15.14
C PHE A 11 14.73 14.18 -14.61
N ARG A 12 13.53 14.67 -14.94
CA ARG A 12 12.25 13.99 -14.64
C ARG A 12 12.10 12.66 -15.37
N ARG A 13 12.51 12.57 -16.63
CA ARG A 13 12.48 11.31 -17.42
C ARG A 13 13.53 10.28 -16.97
N ASP A 14 14.65 10.74 -16.42
CA ASP A 14 15.79 9.91 -15.99
C ASP A 14 15.77 9.60 -14.48
N THR A 15 14.79 10.11 -13.72
CA THR A 15 14.72 9.83 -12.28
C THR A 15 14.27 8.39 -12.01
N PRO A 16 15.06 7.58 -11.26
CA PRO A 16 14.63 6.27 -10.73
C PRO A 16 13.57 6.39 -9.62
N THR A 17 12.84 7.50 -9.54
CA THR A 17 11.89 7.84 -8.46
C THR A 17 10.77 6.84 -8.35
N THR A 18 10.17 6.45 -9.47
CA THR A 18 9.03 5.51 -9.47
C THR A 18 9.43 4.14 -8.93
N ASP A 19 10.61 3.60 -9.27
CA ASP A 19 11.06 2.32 -8.71
C ASP A 19 11.33 2.42 -7.20
N VAL A 20 11.93 3.54 -6.77
CA VAL A 20 12.19 3.81 -5.36
C VAL A 20 10.89 3.94 -4.58
N GLU A 21 9.89 4.60 -5.16
CA GLU A 21 8.56 4.78 -4.59
C GLU A 21 7.77 3.47 -4.57
N LEU A 22 7.83 2.66 -5.63
CA LEU A 22 7.24 1.31 -5.68
C LEU A 22 7.89 0.37 -4.66
N GLU A 23 9.23 0.39 -4.56
CA GLU A 23 9.97 -0.40 -3.58
C GLU A 23 9.64 0.03 -2.15
N ARG A 24 9.49 1.35 -1.90
CA ARG A 24 9.01 1.88 -0.62
C ARG A 24 7.59 1.40 -0.33
N ALA A 25 6.66 1.57 -1.27
CA ALA A 25 5.28 1.15 -1.12
C ALA A 25 5.16 -0.37 -0.86
N ARG A 26 6.03 -1.18 -1.49
CA ARG A 26 6.13 -2.62 -1.27
C ARG A 26 6.54 -2.94 0.16
N ARG A 27 7.61 -2.30 0.66
CA ARG A 27 8.10 -2.48 2.02
C ARG A 27 7.07 -2.03 3.06
N ASP A 28 6.41 -0.91 2.82
CA ASP A 28 5.39 -0.37 3.71
C ASP A 28 4.17 -1.30 3.76
N SER A 29 3.73 -1.82 2.61
CA SER A 29 2.65 -2.83 2.56
C SER A 29 3.01 -4.12 3.31
N GLN A 30 4.25 -4.60 3.16
CA GLN A 30 4.74 -5.77 3.88
C GLN A 30 4.83 -5.52 5.38
N SER A 31 5.27 -4.33 5.78
CA SER A 31 5.31 -3.90 7.17
C SER A 31 3.92 -3.87 7.78
N LEU A 32 2.92 -3.33 7.07
CA LEU A 32 1.52 -3.36 7.50
C LEU A 32 1.02 -4.80 7.70
N ALA A 33 1.25 -5.68 6.72
CA ALA A 33 0.83 -7.08 6.82
C ALA A 33 1.48 -7.78 8.03
N LYS A 34 2.78 -7.55 8.27
CA LYS A 34 3.49 -8.08 9.43
C LYS A 34 2.92 -7.52 10.74
N ARG A 35 2.69 -6.21 10.82
CA ARG A 35 2.11 -5.59 12.02
C ARG A 35 0.75 -6.18 12.37
N ILE A 36 -0.11 -6.48 11.39
CA ILE A 36 -1.41 -7.12 11.65
C ILE A 36 -1.22 -8.60 12.03
N GLN A 37 -0.26 -9.29 11.42
CA GLN A 37 0.06 -10.67 11.79
C GLN A 37 0.52 -10.79 13.24
N ASP A 38 1.35 -9.85 13.71
CA ASP A 38 1.88 -9.82 15.07
C ASP A 38 0.78 -9.60 16.13
N THR A 39 -0.44 -9.20 15.71
CA THR A 39 -1.59 -8.97 16.60
C THR A 39 -2.61 -10.10 16.58
N ALA A 40 -2.48 -11.07 15.67
CA ALA A 40 -3.42 -12.18 15.53
C ALA A 40 -3.55 -13.05 16.79
N GLY A 41 -2.51 -13.11 17.62
CA GLY A 41 -2.52 -13.82 18.91
C GLY A 41 -2.76 -12.94 20.13
N GLN A 42 -3.05 -11.65 19.96
CA GLN A 42 -3.24 -10.72 21.06
C GLN A 42 -4.70 -10.63 21.51
N ASP A 43 -4.91 -10.05 22.69
CA ASP A 43 -6.25 -9.76 23.20
C ASP A 43 -7.00 -8.73 22.33
N HIS A 44 -8.33 -8.75 22.41
CA HIS A 44 -9.18 -7.90 21.57
C HIS A 44 -8.91 -6.40 21.79
N ALA A 45 -8.56 -5.99 23.01
CA ALA A 45 -8.26 -4.60 23.31
C ALA A 45 -7.00 -4.11 22.56
N LYS A 46 -5.94 -4.91 22.51
CA LYS A 46 -4.72 -4.59 21.75
C LYS A 46 -4.97 -4.55 20.24
N ILE A 47 -5.71 -5.51 19.71
CA ILE A 47 -6.08 -5.54 18.29
C ILE A 47 -6.80 -4.23 17.91
N ARG A 48 -7.80 -3.81 18.71
CA ARG A 48 -8.52 -2.55 18.49
C ARG A 48 -7.60 -1.32 18.58
N ALA A 49 -6.75 -1.28 19.61
CA ALA A 49 -5.82 -0.16 19.80
C ALA A 49 -4.87 0.02 18.61
N GLN A 50 -4.41 -1.08 18.00
CA GLN A 50 -3.54 -1.03 16.83
C GLN A 50 -4.29 -0.74 15.53
N ALA A 51 -5.57 -1.11 15.44
CA ALA A 51 -6.35 -0.95 14.22
C ALA A 51 -6.37 0.49 13.72
N SER A 52 -6.55 1.48 14.61
CA SER A 52 -6.53 2.89 14.21
C SER A 52 -5.21 3.32 13.57
N SER A 53 -4.07 2.88 14.12
CA SER A 53 -2.74 3.17 13.57
C SER A 53 -2.50 2.48 12.22
N VAL A 54 -2.95 1.22 12.09
CA VAL A 54 -2.85 0.46 10.83
C VAL A 54 -3.72 1.09 9.75
N GLY A 55 -4.95 1.46 10.06
CA GLY A 55 -5.86 2.12 9.13
C GLY A 55 -5.33 3.46 8.63
N GLU A 56 -4.76 4.29 9.52
CA GLU A 56 -4.13 5.55 9.12
C GLU A 56 -2.95 5.33 8.17
N GLN A 57 -2.10 4.36 8.45
CA GLN A 57 -0.97 4.04 7.57
C GLN A 57 -1.42 3.46 6.22
N ALA A 58 -2.46 2.61 6.23
CA ALA A 58 -3.08 2.12 5.00
C ALA A 58 -3.60 3.27 4.13
N ARG A 59 -4.25 4.26 4.75
CA ARG A 59 -4.75 5.47 4.05
C ARG A 59 -3.61 6.30 3.45
N ARG A 60 -2.56 6.57 4.23
CA ARG A 60 -1.38 7.31 3.74
C ARG A 60 -0.70 6.59 2.58
N LEU A 61 -0.59 5.26 2.68
CA LEU A 61 -0.01 4.44 1.61
C LEU A 61 -0.91 4.41 0.37
N ALA A 62 -2.23 4.35 0.54
CA ALA A 62 -3.18 4.44 -0.56
C ALA A 62 -3.04 5.79 -1.30
N GLN A 63 -2.86 6.90 -0.59
CA GLN A 63 -2.60 8.22 -1.19
C GLN A 63 -1.30 8.23 -1.99
N ALA A 64 -0.22 7.63 -1.47
CA ALA A 64 1.04 7.51 -2.21
C ALA A 64 0.88 6.66 -3.49
N ILE A 65 0.14 5.55 -3.43
CA ILE A 65 -0.19 4.74 -4.62
C ILE A 65 -1.07 5.52 -5.60
N GLN A 66 -2.01 6.33 -5.11
CA GLN A 66 -2.82 7.19 -5.97
C GLN A 66 -1.95 8.21 -6.72
N SER A 67 -0.98 8.84 -6.06
CA SER A 67 -0.02 9.72 -6.75
C SER A 67 0.77 8.97 -7.84
N LEU A 68 1.20 7.73 -7.58
CA LEU A 68 1.85 6.88 -8.58
C LEU A 68 0.95 6.50 -9.76
N LEU A 69 -0.37 6.43 -9.55
CA LEU A 69 -1.36 6.20 -10.61
C LEU A 69 -1.63 7.47 -11.43
N ASP A 70 -1.64 8.63 -10.77
CA ASP A 70 -1.91 9.93 -11.40
C ASP A 70 -0.75 10.39 -12.30
N ASP A 71 0.46 9.92 -12.06
CA ASP A 71 1.65 10.22 -12.87
C ASP A 71 1.69 9.50 -14.25
N GLN A 72 0.61 8.83 -14.66
CA GLN A 72 0.27 8.30 -16.00
C GLN A 72 1.30 7.43 -16.77
N ALA A 73 2.50 7.17 -16.24
CA ALA A 73 3.57 6.44 -16.93
C ALA A 73 3.93 5.07 -16.29
N THR A 74 3.05 4.50 -15.49
CA THR A 74 3.32 3.27 -14.74
C THR A 74 2.80 2.02 -15.47
N GLU A 75 3.70 1.28 -16.10
CA GLU A 75 3.49 -0.15 -16.31
C GLU A 75 3.14 -0.79 -14.94
N GLY A 76 2.22 -1.74 -14.92
CA GLY A 76 1.64 -2.23 -13.66
C GLY A 76 0.54 -1.37 -13.04
N VAL A 77 -0.03 -0.38 -13.75
CA VAL A 77 -1.20 0.40 -13.30
C VAL A 77 -2.36 -0.46 -12.79
N ASN A 78 -2.66 -1.59 -13.45
CA ASN A 78 -3.73 -2.49 -13.00
C ASN A 78 -3.42 -3.12 -11.63
N HIS A 79 -2.15 -3.45 -11.39
CA HIS A 79 -1.69 -3.93 -10.10
C HIS A 79 -1.73 -2.81 -9.06
N LEU A 80 -1.33 -1.58 -9.39
CA LEU A 80 -1.43 -0.43 -8.49
C LEU A 80 -2.88 -0.08 -8.13
N LYS A 81 -3.82 -0.15 -9.08
CA LYS A 81 -5.27 -0.02 -8.78
C LYS A 81 -5.75 -1.10 -7.83
N GLY A 82 -5.30 -2.34 -8.01
CA GLY A 82 -5.59 -3.43 -7.09
C GLY A 82 -5.02 -3.20 -5.69
N ALA A 83 -3.76 -2.74 -5.60
CA ALA A 83 -3.14 -2.39 -4.33
C ALA A 83 -3.87 -1.25 -3.61
N TYR A 84 -4.24 -0.21 -4.35
CA TYR A 84 -5.03 0.92 -3.84
C TYR A 84 -6.37 0.45 -3.25
N ALA A 85 -7.13 -0.34 -4.02
CA ALA A 85 -8.41 -0.87 -3.56
C ALA A 85 -8.26 -1.74 -2.30
N ALA A 86 -7.23 -2.59 -2.24
CA ALA A 86 -6.93 -3.40 -1.07
C ALA A 86 -6.58 -2.55 0.16
N LEU A 87 -5.82 -1.45 0.00
CA LEU A 87 -5.51 -0.54 1.11
C LEU A 87 -6.74 0.26 1.59
N GLN A 88 -7.65 0.63 0.70
CA GLN A 88 -8.92 1.25 1.10
C GLN A 88 -9.80 0.26 1.87
N ALA A 89 -9.85 -1.00 1.44
CA ALA A 89 -10.55 -2.05 2.17
C ALA A 89 -9.90 -2.29 3.54
N LEU A 90 -8.58 -2.28 3.63
CA LEU A 90 -7.83 -2.36 4.88
C LEU A 90 -8.17 -1.22 5.84
N ASP A 91 -8.16 0.05 5.38
CA ASP A 91 -8.56 1.20 6.22
C ASP A 91 -9.99 1.03 6.74
N LYS A 92 -10.93 0.67 5.86
CA LYS A 92 -12.33 0.44 6.24
C LYS A 92 -12.49 -0.68 7.27
N GLU A 93 -11.76 -1.77 7.10
CA GLU A 93 -11.83 -2.90 8.04
C GLU A 93 -11.24 -2.56 9.40
N ASN A 94 -10.16 -1.76 9.42
CA ASN A 94 -9.59 -1.26 10.66
C ASN A 94 -10.48 -0.22 11.37
N GLN A 95 -11.24 0.59 10.62
CA GLN A 95 -12.25 1.47 11.21
C GLN A 95 -13.38 0.67 11.87
N ARG A 96 -13.79 -0.46 11.27
CA ARG A 96 -14.78 -1.38 11.85
C ARG A 96 -14.26 -2.04 13.12
N LEU A 97 -13.00 -2.48 13.13
CA LEU A 97 -12.35 -3.10 14.29
C LEU A 97 -12.49 -2.25 15.56
N THR A 98 -12.31 -0.94 15.47
CA THR A 98 -12.36 -0.02 16.61
C THR A 98 -13.66 -0.14 17.42
N ASN A 99 -14.80 -0.43 16.76
CA ASN A 99 -16.11 -0.54 17.39
C ASN A 99 -16.75 -1.93 17.25
N ALA A 100 -16.01 -2.93 16.74
CA ALA A 100 -16.53 -4.28 16.56
C ALA A 100 -16.83 -4.95 17.89
N GLU A 101 -17.83 -5.83 17.92
CA GLU A 101 -18.06 -6.72 19.05
C GLU A 101 -16.89 -7.69 19.22
N ASP A 102 -16.63 -8.14 20.46
CA ASP A 102 -15.51 -9.05 20.77
C ASP A 102 -15.52 -10.32 19.91
N SER A 103 -16.71 -10.85 19.60
CA SER A 103 -16.89 -12.02 18.72
C SER A 103 -16.37 -11.81 17.31
N ASP A 104 -16.34 -10.57 16.82
CA ASP A 104 -16.02 -10.24 15.43
C ASP A 104 -14.60 -9.71 15.27
N VAL A 105 -13.93 -9.29 16.36
CA VAL A 105 -12.58 -8.70 16.32
C VAL A 105 -11.59 -9.59 15.57
N GLN A 106 -11.59 -10.90 15.84
CA GLN A 106 -10.66 -11.81 15.16
C GLN A 106 -10.97 -11.98 13.67
N ALA A 107 -12.26 -12.01 13.31
CA ALA A 107 -12.68 -12.10 11.92
C ALA A 107 -12.25 -10.85 11.13
N HIS A 108 -12.49 -9.66 11.69
CA HIS A 108 -12.08 -8.40 11.08
C HIS A 108 -10.55 -8.23 11.03
N ASN A 109 -9.81 -8.71 12.04
CA ASN A 109 -8.35 -8.69 12.03
C ASN A 109 -7.79 -9.62 10.93
N LYS A 110 -8.40 -10.80 10.74
CA LYS A 110 -8.05 -11.71 9.64
C LYS A 110 -8.35 -11.11 8.26
N ALA A 111 -9.48 -10.42 8.10
CA ALA A 111 -9.81 -9.71 6.87
C ALA A 111 -8.82 -8.57 6.59
N SER A 112 -8.48 -7.79 7.62
CA SER A 112 -7.43 -6.76 7.55
C SER A 112 -6.10 -7.36 7.07
N PHE A 113 -5.68 -8.49 7.65
CA PHE A 113 -4.47 -9.17 7.22
C PHE A 113 -4.50 -9.60 5.74
N ALA A 114 -5.64 -10.13 5.28
CA ALA A 114 -5.82 -10.52 3.89
C ALA A 114 -5.65 -9.33 2.93
N HIS A 115 -6.29 -8.19 3.24
CA HIS A 115 -6.16 -6.97 2.43
C HIS A 115 -4.73 -6.40 2.44
N ALA A 116 -4.05 -6.40 3.58
CA ALA A 116 -2.65 -5.96 3.65
C ALA A 116 -1.71 -6.86 2.82
N ARG A 117 -1.92 -8.18 2.84
CA ARG A 117 -1.17 -9.12 2.01
C ARG A 117 -1.46 -8.93 0.52
N GLU A 118 -2.72 -8.72 0.16
CA GLU A 118 -3.12 -8.45 -1.21
C GLU A 118 -2.46 -7.17 -1.74
N ALA A 119 -2.48 -6.09 -0.95
CA ALA A 119 -1.78 -4.85 -1.30
C ALA A 119 -0.28 -5.10 -1.52
N ALA A 120 0.39 -5.80 -0.60
CA ALA A 120 1.81 -6.12 -0.74
C ALA A 120 2.13 -6.97 -1.99
N HIS A 121 1.27 -7.93 -2.30
CA HIS A 121 1.38 -8.75 -3.50
C HIS A 121 1.24 -7.89 -4.76
N LYS A 122 0.19 -7.08 -4.84
CA LYS A 122 -0.10 -6.21 -5.98
C LYS A 122 1.00 -5.19 -6.24
N VAL A 123 1.54 -4.55 -5.20
CA VAL A 123 2.69 -3.64 -5.37
C VAL A 123 3.94 -4.40 -5.85
N SER A 124 4.13 -5.64 -5.39
CA SER A 124 5.24 -6.49 -5.86
C SER A 124 5.09 -6.87 -7.34
N GLU A 125 3.87 -7.17 -7.80
CA GLU A 125 3.57 -7.41 -9.21
C GLU A 125 3.84 -6.16 -10.06
N ALA A 126 3.39 -4.98 -9.61
CA ALA A 126 3.65 -3.71 -10.29
C ALA A 126 5.15 -3.43 -10.45
N LEU A 127 5.93 -3.66 -9.38
CA LEU A 127 7.38 -3.51 -9.41
C LEU A 127 8.07 -4.53 -10.32
N ALA A 128 7.58 -5.78 -10.33
CA ALA A 128 8.13 -6.83 -11.19
C ALA A 128 7.88 -6.53 -12.67
N GLU A 129 6.68 -6.07 -13.02
CA GLU A 129 6.35 -5.65 -14.39
C GLU A 129 7.25 -4.49 -14.84
N LYS A 130 7.44 -3.49 -13.97
CA LYS A 130 8.34 -2.35 -14.25
C LYS A 130 9.79 -2.78 -14.49
N ARG A 131 10.29 -3.75 -13.73
CA ARG A 131 11.67 -4.28 -13.88
C ARG A 131 11.81 -5.22 -15.08
N GLY A 132 10.78 -6.02 -15.38
CA GLY A 132 10.77 -6.96 -16.50
C GLY A 132 10.86 -6.28 -17.86
N LEU A 133 10.39 -5.04 -17.97
CA LEU A 133 10.44 -4.23 -19.20
C LEU A 133 11.79 -3.52 -19.43
N ARG A 134 12.73 -3.61 -18.47
CA ARG A 134 14.09 -3.04 -18.62
C ARG A 134 15.13 -4.02 -19.18
N ASN A 135 14.76 -5.29 -19.39
CA ASN A 135 15.60 -6.32 -20.00
C ASN A 135 15.29 -6.46 -21.49
#